data_AF-A0A926I060-F1
#
_entry.id   AF-A0A926I060-F1
#
_cell.length_a   1.000
_cell.length_b   1.000
_cell.length_c   1.000
_cell.angle_alpha   90.00
_cell.angle_beta   90.00
_cell.angle_gamma   90.00
#
_symmetry.space_group_name_H-M   'P 1'
#
loop_
_entity.id
_entity.type
_entity.pdbx_description
1 polymer ?
#
loop_
_entity_poly.entity_id
_entity_poly.type
_entity_poly.pdbx_seq_one_letter_code
_entity_poly.pdbx_strand_id
1 'polypeptide(L)' 'MLIWLQNNLSTLIVGVVLLAIVAFVCLSMVRNKRKGKSSCGCGCKDCALSDKCHGAGNHGG' A
#
# COMPACT_ATOMS: atom_id res chain seq x y z
N MET A 1 10.23 -2.12 -39.18
CA MET A 1 10.58 -2.26 -37.74
C MET A 1 9.46 -1.80 -36.81
N LEU A 2 8.64 -0.80 -37.17
CA LEU A 2 7.49 -0.34 -36.37
C LEU A 2 6.28 -1.31 -36.34
N ILE A 3 6.15 -2.19 -37.35
CA ILE A 3 5.09 -3.22 -37.42
C ILE A 3 5.12 -4.18 -36.22
N TRP A 4 6.31 -4.51 -35.70
CA TRP A 4 6.46 -5.39 -34.54
C TRP A 4 5.89 -4.76 -33.26
N LEU A 5 5.99 -3.43 -33.15
CA LEU A 5 5.41 -2.69 -32.04
C LEU A 5 3.88 -2.62 -32.14
N GLN A 6 3.33 -2.52 -33.36
CA GLN A 6 1.88 -2.58 -33.60
C GLN A 6 1.30 -3.97 -33.35
N ASN A 7 1.99 -5.04 -33.74
CA ASN A 7 1.51 -6.42 -33.55
C ASN A 7 1.50 -6.83 -32.07
N ASN A 8 2.39 -6.27 -31.26
CA ASN A 8 2.47 -6.53 -29.82
C ASN A 8 1.86 -5.39 -28.97
N LEU A 9 1.08 -4.50 -29.60
CA LEU A 9 0.46 -3.36 -28.93
C LEU A 9 -0.52 -3.84 -27.83
N SER A 10 -1.24 -4.93 -28.08
CA SER A 10 -2.10 -5.59 -27.09
C SER A 10 -1.34 -6.01 -25.83
N THR A 11 -0.19 -6.67 -25.99
CA THR A 11 0.67 -7.11 -24.89
C THR A 11 1.19 -5.92 -24.08
N LEU A 12 1.59 -4.83 -24.76
CA LEU A 12 2.01 -3.60 -24.08
C LEU A 12 0.88 -2.98 -23.27
N ILE A 13 -0.33 -2.90 -23.84
CA ILE A 13 -1.51 -2.36 -23.14
C ILE A 13 -1.82 -3.19 -21.89
N VAL A 14 -1.84 -4.52 -22.01
CA VAL A 14 -2.08 -5.42 -20.87
C VAL A 14 -1.01 -5.25 -19.80
N GLY A 15 0.27 -5.16 -20.20
CA GLY A 15 1.38 -4.91 -19.28
C GLY A 15 1.25 -3.58 -18.52
N VAL A 16 0.89 -2.50 -19.21
CA VAL A 16 0.67 -1.18 -18.59
C VAL A 16 -0.51 -1.20 -17.62
N VAL A 17 -1.62 -1.83 -18.00
CA VAL A 17 -2.80 -1.96 -17.12
C VAL A 17 -2.45 -2.74 -15.85
N LEU A 18 -1.74 -3.87 -15.99
CA LEU A 18 -1.32 -4.67 -14.85
C LEU A 18 -0.40 -3.87 -13.91
N LEU A 19 0.59 -3.18 -14.46
CA LEU A 19 1.49 -2.31 -13.68
C LEU A 19 0.73 -1.17 -12.99
N ALA A 20 -0.24 -0.55 -13.66
CA ALA A 20 -1.06 0.51 -13.07
C ALA A 20 -1.88 -0.01 -11.87
N ILE A 21 -2.46 -1.20 -11.97
CA ILE A 21 -3.20 -1.82 -10.86
C ILE A 21 -2.26 -2.10 -9.68
N VAL A 22 -1.10 -2.71 -9.91
CA VAL A 22 -0.12 -3.00 -8.85
C VAL A 22 0.37 -1.71 -8.19
N ALA A 23 0.72 -0.70 -8.98
CA ALA A 23 1.13 0.60 -8.48
C ALA A 23 0.00 1.26 -7.66
N PHE A 24 -1.24 1.20 -8.14
CA PHE A 24 -2.40 1.72 -7.41
C PHE A 24 -2.60 1.03 -6.07
N VAL A 25 -2.49 -0.29 -6.00
CA VAL A 25 -2.59 -1.04 -4.74
C VAL A 25 -1.49 -0.62 -3.76
N CYS A 26 -0.23 -0.59 -4.22
CA CYS A 26 0.91 -0.14 -3.41
C CYS A 26 0.72 1.29 -2.91
N LEU A 27 0.31 2.22 -3.79
CA LEU A 27 0.04 3.61 -3.44
C LEU A 27 -1.12 3.71 -2.44
N SER A 28 -2.18 2.91 -2.62
CA SER A 28 -3.29 2.86 -1.68
C SER A 28 -2.81 2.39 -0.31
N MET A 29 -1.94 1.38 -0.25
CA MET A 29 -1.38 0.84 1.00
C MET A 29 -0.47 1.87 1.68
N VAL A 30 0.42 2.53 0.93
CA VAL A 30 1.29 3.59 1.47
C VAL A 30 0.46 4.78 1.96
N ARG A 31 -0.58 5.18 1.21
CA ARG A 31 -1.46 6.27 1.59
C ARG A 31 -2.33 5.90 2.80
N ASN A 32 -2.72 4.63 2.92
CA ASN A 32 -3.42 4.08 4.08
C ASN A 32 -2.53 4.14 5.33
N LYS A 33 -1.27 3.71 5.19
CA LYS A 33 -0.25 3.81 6.26
C LYS A 33 0.01 5.26 6.66
N ARG A 34 0.16 6.18 5.69
CA ARG A 34 0.35 7.63 5.96
C ARG A 34 -0.85 8.28 6.64
N LYS A 35 -2.07 7.79 6.38
CA LYS A 35 -3.29 8.25 7.05
C LYS A 35 -3.48 7.64 8.45
N GLY A 36 -2.47 6.95 9.00
CA GLY A 36 -2.54 6.35 10.33
C GLY A 36 -3.50 5.17 10.43
N LYS A 37 -3.94 4.60 9.30
CA LYS A 37 -4.70 3.34 9.29
C LYS A 37 -3.70 2.21 9.50
N SER A 38 -3.32 2.03 10.75
CA SER A 38 -2.57 0.88 11.25
C SER A 38 -3.38 -0.40 11.04
N SER A 39 -2.70 -1.54 10.94
CA SER A 39 -3.35 -2.85 10.76
C SER A 39 -4.34 -3.20 11.87
N CYS A 40 -4.19 -2.56 13.04
CA CYS A 40 -5.21 -2.47 14.07
C CYS A 40 -6.23 -1.38 13.67
N GLY A 41 -7.39 -1.81 13.18
CA GLY A 41 -8.49 -0.94 12.72
C GLY A 41 -9.14 -0.08 13.82
N CYS A 42 -8.83 -0.37 15.07
CA CYS A 42 -9.08 0.48 16.23
C CYS A 42 -7.70 0.98 16.67
N GLY A 43 -7.46 2.29 16.72
CA GLY A 43 -6.17 2.84 17.11
C GLY A 43 -5.65 2.26 18.45
N CYS A 44 -4.37 2.46 18.77
CA CYS A 44 -3.72 1.84 19.95
C CYS A 44 -4.43 2.08 21.30
N LYS A 45 -5.38 3.02 21.37
CA LYS A 45 -6.25 3.29 22.53
C LYS A 45 -7.15 2.12 22.95
N ASP A 46 -7.63 1.29 22.02
CA ASP A 46 -8.53 0.16 22.31
C ASP A 46 -7.94 -1.20 21.88
N CYS A 47 -6.62 -1.25 21.62
CA CYS A 47 -5.95 -2.47 21.19
C CYS A 47 -5.79 -3.43 22.38
N ALA A 48 -6.30 -4.66 22.30
CA ALA A 48 -6.12 -5.69 23.33
C ALA A 48 -4.64 -6.04 23.62
N LEU A 49 -3.72 -5.62 22.73
CA LEU A 49 -2.27 -5.74 22.89
C LEU A 49 -1.59 -4.40 23.26
N SER A 50 -2.34 -3.39 23.68
CA SER A 50 -1.83 -2.07 24.11
C SER A 50 -0.78 -2.20 25.21
N ASP A 51 -1.03 -3.08 26.19
CA ASP A 51 -0.14 -3.37 27.33
C ASP A 51 1.27 -3.85 26.93
N LYS A 52 1.40 -4.53 25.78
CA LYS A 52 2.68 -5.06 25.30
C LYS A 52 3.34 -4.15 24.26
N CYS A 53 2.55 -3.44 23.46
CA CYS A 53 3.08 -2.52 22.45
C CYS A 53 3.71 -1.25 23.07
N HIS A 54 3.23 -0.78 24.23
CA HIS A 54 3.75 0.41 24.93
C HIS A 54 4.53 0.05 26.21
N GLY A 55 5.17 -1.12 26.25
CA GLY A 55 6.01 -1.54 27.38
C GLY A 55 7.32 -0.74 27.44
N ALA A 56 7.41 0.20 28.38
CA ALA A 56 8.61 0.91 28.81
C ALA A 56 9.33 1.76 27.74
N GLY A 57 8.68 2.84 27.29
CA GLY A 57 9.32 3.86 26.47
C GLY A 57 8.53 5.16 26.50
N ASN A 58 8.92 6.06 27.39
CA ASN A 58 8.49 7.45 27.51
C ASN A 58 8.25 8.12 26.13
N HIS A 59 7.01 8.51 25.84
CA HIS A 59 6.72 9.50 24.79
C HIS A 59 5.59 10.41 25.27
N GLY A 60 5.97 11.45 26.01
CA GLY A 60 5.21 12.70 26.03
C GLY A 60 5.27 13.37 24.66
N GLY A 61 4.20 14.09 24.32
CA GLY A 61 4.04 14.86 23.08
C GLY A 61 2.85 14.40 22.26
#